data_AF-A0A1Q3GWR4-F1
#
_entry.id   AF-A0A1Q3GWR4-F1
#
_cell.length_a   1.000
_cell.length_b   1.000
_cell.length_c   1.000
_cell.angle_alpha   90.00
_cell.angle_beta   90.00
_cell.angle_gamma   90.00
#
_symmetry.space_group_name_H-M   'P 1'
#
loop_
_entity.id
_entity.type
_entity.pdbx_description
1 polymer ?
#
loop_
_entity_poly.entity_id
_entity_poly.type
_entity_poly.pdbx_seq_one_letter_code
_entity_poly.pdbx_strand_id
1 'polypeptide(L)'
;MKRIVLTTILTLSILNFDIQAQSSKFRQKIEKEISTYPRAFTQQVIFEVSRYFRMRGEIINTMQLQFRGIKITRKQLSANTCIYEFIKKHQKLILAENEVRKLAGLSPASPVLLARKPTD
;
A
#
# COMPACT_ATOMS: atom_id res chain seq x y z
N MET A 1 44.62 8.09 -11.34
CA MET A 1 43.39 7.26 -11.40
C MET A 1 42.69 7.02 -10.05
N LYS A 2 43.35 7.08 -8.88
CA LYS A 2 42.69 6.85 -7.57
C LYS A 2 41.68 7.92 -7.10
N ARG A 3 41.80 9.18 -7.56
CA ARG A 3 40.91 10.29 -7.15
C ARG A 3 39.52 10.24 -7.78
N ILE A 4 39.41 9.73 -9.01
CA ILE A 4 38.14 9.69 -9.77
C ILE A 4 37.20 8.60 -9.20
N VAL A 5 37.77 7.48 -8.76
CA VAL A 5 37.02 6.38 -8.14
C VAL A 5 36.46 6.80 -6.77
N LEU A 6 37.21 7.62 -6.02
CA LEU A 6 36.76 8.08 -4.71
C LEU A 6 35.58 9.08 -4.82
N THR A 7 35.61 9.97 -5.82
CA THR A 7 34.52 10.92 -6.06
C THR A 7 33.26 10.25 -6.58
N THR A 8 33.36 9.22 -7.43
CA THR A 8 32.18 8.47 -7.90
C THR A 8 31.55 7.62 -6.80
N ILE A 9 32.33 7.01 -5.90
CA ILE A 9 31.79 6.28 -4.76
C ILE A 9 31.08 7.23 -3.78
N LEU A 10 31.66 8.41 -3.52
CA LEU A 10 31.06 9.39 -2.62
C LEU A 10 29.72 9.93 -3.15
N THR A 11 29.61 10.22 -4.44
CA THR A 11 28.35 10.68 -5.04
C THR A 11 27.27 9.60 -5.07
N LEU A 12 27.62 8.34 -5.39
CA LEU A 12 26.66 7.22 -5.32
C LEU A 12 26.13 6.98 -3.91
N SER A 13 26.98 7.18 -2.90
CA SER A 13 26.59 7.01 -1.49
C SER A 13 25.50 8.01 -1.11
N ILE A 14 25.71 9.30 -1.44
CA ILE A 14 24.77 10.39 -1.11
C ILE A 14 23.42 10.19 -1.81
N LEU A 15 23.42 9.78 -3.09
CA LEU A 15 22.20 9.48 -3.85
C LEU A 15 21.37 8.35 -3.23
N ASN A 16 22.01 7.28 -2.74
CA ASN A 16 21.30 6.17 -2.09
C ASN A 16 20.70 6.56 -0.73
N PHE A 17 21.38 7.40 0.04
CA PHE A 17 20.85 7.91 1.31
C PHE A 17 19.63 8.81 1.09
N ASP A 18 19.65 9.68 0.07
CA ASP A 18 18.51 10.54 -0.25
C ASP A 18 17.29 9.74 -0.71
N ILE A 19 17.47 8.68 -1.50
CA ILE A 19 16.39 7.79 -1.92
C ILE A 19 15.81 7.02 -0.72
N GLN A 20 16.66 6.50 0.18
CA GLN A 20 16.21 5.83 1.40
C GLN A 20 15.50 6.78 2.38
N ALA A 21 16.03 7.99 2.59
CA ALA A 21 15.42 9.00 3.45
C ALA A 21 14.09 9.51 2.87
N GLN A 22 14.01 9.66 1.55
CA GLN A 22 12.78 10.02 0.85
C GLN A 22 11.72 8.92 0.96
N SER A 23 12.10 7.66 0.83
CA SER A 23 11.23 6.49 1.04
C SER A 23 10.70 6.40 2.48
N SER A 24 11.57 6.62 3.47
CA SER A 24 11.21 6.65 4.90
C SER A 24 10.21 7.75 5.24
N LYS A 25 10.45 8.99 4.77
CA LYS A 25 9.52 10.12 4.98
C LYS A 25 8.18 9.89 4.29
N PHE A 26 8.18 9.29 3.09
CA PHE A 26 6.94 8.97 2.39
C PHE A 26 6.13 7.92 3.15
N ARG A 27 6.78 6.86 3.64
CA ARG A 27 6.15 5.86 4.50
C ARG A 27 5.50 6.49 5.73
N GLN A 28 6.24 7.29 6.49
CA GLN A 28 5.71 8.00 7.66
C GLN A 28 4.51 8.88 7.32
N LYS A 29 4.54 9.54 6.15
CA LYS A 29 3.41 10.36 5.69
C LYS A 29 2.16 9.52 5.40
N ILE A 30 2.32 8.38 4.72
CA ILE A 30 1.19 7.47 4.46
C ILE A 30 0.64 6.92 5.78
N GLU A 31 1.50 6.45 6.67
CA GLU A 31 1.11 5.95 7.99
C GLU A 31 0.36 7.01 8.80
N LYS A 32 0.85 8.26 8.77
CA LYS A 32 0.18 9.40 9.41
C LYS A 32 -1.18 9.70 8.79
N GLU A 33 -1.32 9.72 7.47
CA GLU A 33 -2.61 9.99 6.82
C GLU A 33 -3.66 8.93 7.15
N ILE A 34 -3.27 7.65 7.13
CA ILE A 34 -4.17 6.54 7.46
C ILE A 34 -4.59 6.61 8.94
N SER A 35 -3.62 6.79 9.84
CA SER A 35 -3.88 6.86 11.29
C SER A 35 -4.61 8.13 11.73
N THR A 36 -4.47 9.24 11.00
CA THR A 36 -5.21 10.49 11.26
C THR A 36 -6.66 10.38 10.82
N TYR A 37 -6.95 9.65 9.74
CA TYR A 37 -8.29 9.54 9.16
C TYR A 37 -8.75 8.08 9.01
N PRO A 38 -8.72 7.26 10.07
CA PRO A 38 -8.91 5.82 9.97
C PRO A 38 -10.32 5.45 9.50
N ARG A 39 -11.35 6.21 9.92
CA ARG A 39 -12.75 5.99 9.51
C ARG A 39 -12.97 6.29 8.04
N ALA A 40 -12.51 7.44 7.56
CA ALA A 40 -12.63 7.83 6.16
C ALA A 40 -11.83 6.89 5.26
N PHE A 41 -10.62 6.53 5.67
CA PHE A 41 -9.79 5.55 4.98
C PHE A 41 -10.49 4.20 4.89
N THR A 42 -11.03 3.70 6.01
CA THR A 42 -11.73 2.42 6.02
C THR A 42 -12.94 2.44 5.06
N GLN A 43 -13.72 3.52 5.06
CA GLN A 43 -14.90 3.63 4.20
C GLN A 43 -14.56 3.73 2.71
N GLN A 44 -13.61 4.59 2.35
CA GLN A 44 -13.25 4.88 0.95
C GLN A 44 -12.26 3.88 0.36
N VAL A 45 -11.49 3.20 1.21
CA VAL A 45 -10.43 2.32 0.74
C VAL A 45 -10.77 0.85 1.02
N ILE A 46 -11.08 0.50 2.26
CA ILE A 46 -11.23 -0.91 2.64
C ILE A 46 -12.64 -1.45 2.34
N PHE A 47 -13.68 -0.67 2.63
CA PHE A 47 -15.06 -1.06 2.40
C PHE A 47 -15.47 -0.97 0.95
N GLU A 48 -14.99 0.02 0.21
CA GLU A 48 -15.28 0.13 -1.22
C GLU A 48 -14.74 -1.10 -1.97
N VAL A 49 -13.50 -1.49 -1.64
CA VAL A 49 -12.90 -2.77 -2.04
C VAL A 49 -13.79 -3.95 -1.65
N SER A 50 -14.17 -4.07 -0.38
CA SER A 50 -14.96 -5.21 0.12
C SER A 50 -16.36 -5.32 -0.51
N ARG A 51 -16.99 -4.18 -0.81
CA ARG A 51 -18.33 -4.09 -1.40
C ARG A 51 -18.33 -4.61 -2.84
N TYR A 52 -17.28 -4.32 -3.61
CA TYR A 52 -17.14 -4.82 -4.98
C TYR A 52 -17.07 -6.35 -5.04
N PHE A 53 -16.31 -6.98 -4.14
CA PHE A 53 -16.21 -8.46 -4.08
C PHE A 53 -17.54 -9.13 -3.70
N ARG A 54 -18.29 -8.56 -2.75
CA ARG A 54 -19.56 -9.16 -2.29
C ARG A 54 -20.68 -9.07 -3.32
N MET A 55 -20.74 -7.99 -4.10
CA MET A 55 -21.89 -7.74 -4.99
C MET A 55 -21.76 -8.38 -6.37
N ARG A 56 -20.54 -8.68 -6.84
CA ARG A 56 -20.34 -9.23 -8.19
C ARG A 56 -19.90 -10.68 -8.24
N GLY A 57 -19.60 -11.32 -7.09
CA GLY A 57 -19.09 -12.70 -7.06
C GLY A 57 -17.72 -12.88 -7.74
N GLU A 58 -17.18 -11.82 -8.33
CA GLU A 58 -15.90 -11.82 -9.03
C GLU A 58 -14.80 -11.26 -8.13
N ILE A 59 -13.69 -11.99 -8.11
CA ILE A 59 -12.47 -11.55 -7.47
C ILE A 59 -11.78 -10.54 -8.40
N ILE A 60 -11.97 -9.25 -8.14
CA ILE A 60 -11.23 -8.19 -8.84
C ILE A 60 -9.75 -8.25 -8.41
N ASN A 61 -8.90 -8.71 -9.32
CA ASN A 61 -7.46 -8.85 -9.08
C ASN A 61 -6.75 -7.53 -8.80
N THR A 62 -7.26 -6.41 -9.31
CA THR A 62 -6.66 -5.09 -9.09
C THR A 62 -7.73 -4.01 -9.03
N MET A 63 -7.70 -3.19 -7.98
CA MET A 63 -8.62 -2.07 -7.80
C MET A 63 -7.83 -0.78 -7.53
N GLN A 64 -8.18 0.29 -8.23
CA GLN A 64 -7.56 1.61 -8.08
C GLN A 64 -8.54 2.59 -7.46
N LEU A 65 -8.05 3.36 -6.50
CA LEU A 65 -8.80 4.32 -5.71
C LEU A 65 -7.93 5.55 -5.44
N GLN A 66 -8.56 6.63 -5.00
CA GLN A 66 -7.86 7.81 -4.54
C GLN A 66 -8.28 8.15 -3.12
N PHE A 67 -7.30 8.48 -2.28
CA PHE A 67 -7.54 8.96 -0.93
C PHE A 67 -6.66 10.18 -0.68
N ARG A 68 -7.28 11.35 -0.47
CA ARG A 68 -6.57 12.61 -0.14
C ARG A 68 -5.40 12.92 -1.09
N GLY A 69 -5.61 12.71 -2.39
CA GLY A 69 -4.60 12.92 -3.44
C GLY A 69 -3.44 11.92 -3.42
N ILE A 70 -3.63 10.76 -2.81
CA ILE A 70 -2.77 9.58 -2.93
C ILE A 70 -3.51 8.56 -3.79
N LYS A 71 -2.88 8.10 -4.86
CA LYS A 71 -3.40 7.00 -5.66
C LYS A 71 -3.10 5.70 -4.92
N ILE A 72 -4.13 4.91 -4.67
CA ILE A 72 -4.03 3.62 -3.98
C ILE A 72 -4.43 2.53 -4.96
N THR A 73 -3.61 1.50 -5.09
CA THR A 73 -3.93 0.31 -5.87
C THR A 73 -3.91 -0.89 -4.95
N ARG A 74 -5.05 -1.54 -4.73
CA ARG A 74 -5.08 -2.87 -4.12
C ARG A 74 -4.84 -3.89 -5.20
N LYS A 75 -3.86 -4.77 -5.01
CA LYS A 75 -3.61 -5.94 -5.87
C LYS A 75 -3.80 -7.21 -5.06
N GLN A 76 -4.54 -8.14 -5.63
CA GLN A 76 -4.65 -9.49 -5.11
C GLN A 76 -3.53 -10.35 -5.70
N LEU A 77 -2.73 -10.95 -4.83
CA LEU A 77 -1.62 -11.83 -5.22
C LEU A 77 -2.03 -13.31 -5.17
N SER A 78 -2.94 -13.65 -4.27
CA SER A 78 -3.51 -15.00 -4.13
C SER A 78 -4.92 -14.91 -3.57
N ALA A 79 -5.62 -16.04 -3.40
CA ALA A 79 -6.93 -16.08 -2.76
C ALA A 79 -6.96 -15.36 -1.39
N ASN A 80 -5.84 -15.37 -0.64
CA ASN A 80 -5.78 -14.88 0.73
C ASN A 80 -4.77 -13.74 0.94
N THR A 81 -4.05 -13.33 -0.10
CA THR A 81 -2.96 -12.36 0.02
C THR A 81 -3.22 -11.15 -0.86
N CYS A 82 -3.25 -9.97 -0.24
CA CYS A 82 -3.39 -8.69 -0.93
C CYS A 82 -2.34 -7.69 -0.48
N ILE A 83 -1.95 -6.82 -1.41
CA ILE A 83 -1.06 -5.69 -1.18
C ILE A 83 -1.73 -4.39 -1.58
N TYR A 84 -1.30 -3.30 -0.95
CA TYR A 84 -1.70 -1.94 -1.29
C TYR A 84 -0.48 -1.18 -1.77
N GLU A 85 -0.58 -0.62 -2.97
CA GLU A 85 0.40 0.30 -3.53
C GLU A 85 -0.09 1.74 -3.37
N PHE A 86 0.66 2.56 -2.65
CA PHE A 86 0.42 3.99 -2.46
C PHE A 86 1.36 4.77 -3.38
N ILE A 87 0.82 5.60 -4.25
CA ILE A 87 1.56 6.37 -5.23
C ILE A 87 1.20 7.85 -5.08
N LYS A 88 2.23 8.70 -4.93
CA LYS A 88 2.08 10.15 -4.95
C LYS A 88 3.30 10.78 -5.62
N LYS A 89 3.08 11.52 -6.71
CA LYS A 89 4.17 12.05 -7.55
C LYS A 89 5.10 10.90 -7.99
N HIS A 90 6.40 10.99 -7.72
CA HIS A 90 7.40 9.96 -8.06
C HIS A 90 7.67 8.96 -6.92
N GLN A 91 6.87 8.97 -5.86
CA GLN A 91 7.05 8.09 -4.70
C GLN A 91 6.04 6.95 -4.74
N LYS A 92 6.51 5.73 -4.47
CA LYS A 92 5.71 4.52 -4.37
C LYS A 92 6.03 3.82 -3.05
N LEU A 93 4.99 3.36 -2.36
CA LEU A 93 5.10 2.53 -1.16
C LEU A 93 4.18 1.32 -1.34
N ILE A 94 4.67 0.14 -0.98
CA ILE A 94 3.88 -1.10 -1.00
C ILE A 94 3.77 -1.56 0.43
N LEU A 95 2.53 -1.80 0.89
CA LEU A 95 2.24 -2.34 2.21
C LEU A 95 1.38 -3.60 2.08
N ALA A 96 1.59 -4.55 2.98
CA ALA A 96 0.71 -5.71 3.08
C ALA A 96 -0.67 -5.31 3.62
N GLU A 97 -1.72 -6.03 3.26
CA GLU A 97 -3.08 -5.74 3.74
C GLU A 97 -3.16 -5.66 5.28
N ASN A 98 -2.49 -6.56 6.00
CA ASN A 98 -2.51 -6.54 7.46
C ASN A 98 -1.83 -5.30 8.06
N GLU A 99 -0.79 -4.76 7.41
CA GLU A 99 -0.15 -3.51 7.84
C GLU A 99 -1.11 -2.34 7.65
N VAL A 100 -1.77 -2.25 6.50
CA VAL A 100 -2.76 -1.22 6.21
C VAL A 100 -3.94 -1.28 7.19
N ARG A 101 -4.42 -2.49 7.50
CA ARG A 101 -5.52 -2.70 8.46
C ARG A 101 -5.09 -2.28 9.87
N LYS A 102 -3.87 -2.62 10.30
CA LYS A 102 -3.31 -2.16 11.57
C LYS A 102 -3.27 -0.64 11.66
N LEU A 103 -2.82 0.04 10.60
CA LEU A 103 -2.78 1.51 10.53
C LEU A 103 -4.17 2.14 10.61
N ALA A 104 -5.18 1.47 10.06
CA ALA A 104 -6.58 1.89 10.12
C ALA A 104 -7.30 1.49 11.42
N GLY A 105 -6.62 0.83 12.37
CA GLY A 105 -7.21 0.35 13.62
C GLY A 105 -8.15 -0.86 13.45
N LEU A 106 -7.98 -1.64 12.39
CA LEU A 106 -8.79 -2.82 12.08
C LEU A 106 -8.05 -4.11 12.44
N SER A 107 -8.81 -5.12 12.84
CA SER A 107 -8.30 -6.49 13.02
C SER A 107 -7.69 -7.01 11.71
N PRO A 108 -6.67 -7.89 11.75
CA PRO A 108 -6.09 -8.51 10.56
C PRO A 108 -7.15 -9.14 9.65
N ALA A 109 -6.88 -9.20 8.34
CA ALA A 109 -7.79 -9.87 7.42
C ALA A 109 -7.81 -11.37 7.77
N SER A 110 -9.00 -11.88 8.12
CA SER A 110 -9.15 -13.32 8.34
C SER A 110 -9.05 -14.04 6.99
N PRO A 111 -8.22 -15.09 6.86
CA PRO A 111 -8.07 -15.85 5.62
C PRO A 111 -9.37 -16.54 5.16
N VAL A 112 -10.41 -16.54 5.99
CA VAL A 112 -11.66 -17.28 5.76
C VAL A 112 -12.68 -16.50 4.93
N LEU A 113 -12.57 -15.16 4.82
CA LEU A 113 -13.61 -14.34 4.17
C LEU A 113 -13.44 -14.16 2.65
N LEU A 114 -12.38 -14.68 2.05
CA LEU A 114 -12.12 -14.61 0.61
C LEU A 114 -12.41 -15.94 -0.12
N ALA A 115 -12.75 -17.00 0.62
CA ALA A 115 -12.89 -18.37 0.10
C ALA A 115 -14.32 -18.94 0.14
N ARG A 116 -15.35 -18.11 0.38
CA ARG A 116 -16.74 -18.60 0.20
C ARG A 116 -17.09 -18.62 -1.28
N LYS A 117 -16.75 -19.75 -1.91
CA LYS A 117 -17.44 -20.28 -3.09
C LYS A 117 -18.95 -20.23 -2.80
N PRO A 118 -19.81 -19.76 -3.72
CA PRO A 118 -21.24 -19.96 -3.54
C PRO A 118 -21.46 -21.47 -3.47
N THR A 119 -21.96 -21.94 -2.34
CA THR A 119 -22.60 -23.26 -2.24
C THR A 119 -23.91 -23.16 -3.01
N ASP A 120 -24.02 -23.99 -4.05
CA ASP A 120 -25.28 -24.30 -4.74
C ASP A 120 -26.37 -24.76 -3.76
#